data_AF-A0A941SSW3-F1
#
_entry.id   AF-A0A941SSW3-F1
#
_cell.length_a   1.000
_cell.length_b   1.000
_cell.length_c   1.000
_cell.angle_alpha   90.00
_cell.angle_beta   90.00
_cell.angle_gamma   90.00
#
_symmetry.space_group_name_H-M   'P 1'
#
loop_
_entity.id
_entity.type
_entity.pdbx_description
1 polymer ?
#
loop_
_entity_poly.entity_id
_entity_poly.type
_entity_poly.pdbx_seq_one_letter_code
_entity_poly.pdbx_strand_id
1 'polypeptide(L)'
;MHPSFLRAYQLELNPIRGRFDADHLRRIHGHIFQDFPEFSPGVFREPKPEFPHYMKNRKLEAGVTRHRVHYMPHDFAARVNQVLGELGGVEGLRGLLLEQATDRLAKLYGDLDHAHPFVEGNSRTLRSFTAQLAKEAGYRLDWGTTTANALSRDELYIARDVAVTQRTFPGLDMKRAMATDNRAEYFAYVEVLAAHAKKPTLRELIGRSLTLDGSERVKSAQLGALGEAEERARQLLGKEGAQVRAASGAGIYVGAIVGETPTHWIQRLSPNTAILHDKAVVTGAAVGQAGSLRYRDGRAELAPGKEVGKARDGLSR
;
A
#
# COMPACT_ATOMS: atom_id res chain seq x y z
N MET A 1 -18.33 -14.39 10.30
CA MET A 1 -17.94 -13.13 9.61
C MET A 1 -19.18 -12.24 9.57
N HIS A 2 -19.10 -10.98 10.01
CA HIS A 2 -20.27 -10.08 10.03
C HIS A 2 -20.77 -9.83 8.57
N PRO A 3 -22.10 -9.90 8.28
CA PRO A 3 -22.64 -9.90 6.91
C PRO A 3 -22.12 -8.77 6.00
N SER A 4 -21.93 -7.56 6.53
CA SER A 4 -21.39 -6.44 5.76
C SER A 4 -19.94 -6.61 5.26
N PHE A 5 -19.12 -7.47 5.87
CA PHE A 5 -17.80 -7.80 5.31
C PHE A 5 -17.93 -8.68 4.06
N LEU A 6 -18.89 -9.62 4.06
CA LEU A 6 -19.18 -10.44 2.87
C LEU A 6 -19.68 -9.56 1.72
N ARG A 7 -20.55 -8.58 2.00
CA ARG A 7 -21.03 -7.62 0.99
C ARG A 7 -19.92 -6.72 0.46
N ALA A 8 -19.02 -6.24 1.31
CA ALA A 8 -17.86 -5.48 0.87
C ALA A 8 -16.93 -6.33 -0.04
N TYR A 9 -16.72 -7.60 0.30
CA TYR A 9 -15.96 -8.54 -0.53
C TYR A 9 -16.65 -8.84 -1.88
N GLN A 10 -17.99 -8.96 -1.89
CA GLN A 10 -18.76 -9.10 -3.14
C GLN A 10 -18.51 -7.93 -4.10
N LEU A 11 -18.34 -6.71 -3.58
CA LEU A 11 -18.01 -5.54 -4.39
C LEU A 11 -16.58 -5.54 -4.95
N GLU A 12 -15.65 -6.30 -4.36
CA GLU A 12 -14.32 -6.48 -4.93
C GLU A 12 -14.36 -7.39 -6.16
N LEU A 13 -15.24 -8.40 -6.12
CA LEU A 13 -15.44 -9.36 -7.22
C LEU A 13 -16.33 -8.79 -8.33
N ASN A 14 -17.44 -8.16 -7.96
CA ASN A 14 -18.42 -7.58 -8.87
C ASN A 14 -18.73 -6.13 -8.46
N PRO A 15 -17.89 -5.16 -8.88
CA PRO A 15 -18.06 -3.77 -8.49
C PRO A 15 -19.33 -3.17 -9.07
N ILE A 16 -20.02 -2.37 -8.27
CA ILE A 16 -21.09 -1.50 -8.77
C ILE A 16 -20.41 -0.45 -9.65
N ARG A 17 -20.86 -0.31 -10.90
CA ARG A 17 -20.36 0.72 -11.81
C ARG A 17 -21.10 2.04 -11.59
N GLY A 18 -20.36 3.14 -11.70
CA GLY A 18 -20.88 4.50 -11.54
C GLY A 18 -19.82 5.55 -11.86
N ARG A 19 -20.16 6.83 -11.67
CA ARG A 19 -19.27 7.96 -12.03
C ARG A 19 -18.43 8.48 -10.87
N PHE A 20 -18.44 7.77 -9.75
CA PHE A 20 -17.86 8.22 -8.48
C PHE A 20 -18.49 9.55 -7.99
N ASP A 21 -19.80 9.66 -8.17
CA ASP A 21 -20.66 10.72 -7.62
C ASP A 21 -21.39 10.25 -6.35
N ALA A 22 -22.19 11.12 -5.74
CA ALA A 22 -22.91 10.82 -4.51
C ALA A 22 -23.86 9.62 -4.67
N ASP A 23 -24.52 9.49 -5.82
CA ASP A 23 -25.38 8.34 -6.11
C ASP A 23 -24.59 7.04 -6.16
N HIS A 24 -23.40 7.05 -6.75
CA HIS A 24 -22.52 5.89 -6.72
C HIS A 24 -22.11 5.52 -5.28
N LEU A 25 -21.74 6.50 -4.46
CA LEU A 25 -21.40 6.30 -3.05
C LEU A 25 -22.58 5.70 -2.26
N ARG A 26 -23.79 6.20 -2.48
CA ARG A 26 -25.03 5.70 -1.87
C ARG A 26 -25.35 4.27 -2.28
N ARG A 27 -25.16 3.91 -3.55
CA ARG A 27 -25.38 2.54 -4.05
C ARG A 27 -24.39 1.55 -3.45
N ILE A 28 -23.11 1.92 -3.32
CA ILE A 28 -22.10 1.10 -2.62
C ILE A 28 -22.50 0.89 -1.16
N HIS A 29 -22.89 1.95 -0.44
CA HIS A 29 -23.37 1.82 0.93
C HIS A 29 -24.62 0.94 1.01
N GLY A 30 -25.60 1.17 0.14
CA GLY A 30 -26.83 0.40 0.05
C GLY A 30 -26.56 -1.09 -0.08
N HIS A 31 -25.61 -1.47 -0.94
CA HIS A 31 -25.21 -2.87 -1.10
C HIS A 31 -24.51 -3.45 0.15
N ILE A 32 -23.57 -2.71 0.75
CA ILE A 32 -22.82 -3.19 1.92
C ILE A 32 -23.74 -3.42 3.13
N PHE A 33 -24.76 -2.58 3.28
CA PHE A 33 -25.64 -2.57 4.44
C PHE A 33 -27.07 -3.05 4.15
N GLN A 34 -27.34 -3.63 2.98
CA GLN A 34 -28.68 -4.11 2.60
C GLN A 34 -29.33 -5.07 3.61
N ASP A 35 -28.51 -5.80 4.37
CA ASP A 35 -28.96 -6.75 5.40
C ASP A 35 -29.19 -6.08 6.78
N PHE A 36 -29.06 -4.75 6.87
CA PHE A 36 -29.19 -3.95 8.12
C PHE A 36 -30.09 -2.72 7.91
N PRO A 37 -31.42 -2.90 7.88
CA PRO A 37 -32.38 -1.80 7.69
C PRO A 37 -32.22 -0.66 8.70
N GLU A 38 -31.81 -0.96 9.93
CA GLU A 38 -31.57 0.01 11.01
C GLU A 38 -30.49 1.03 10.68
N PHE A 39 -29.60 0.73 9.73
CA PHE A 39 -28.55 1.65 9.28
C PHE A 39 -28.94 2.48 8.05
N SER A 40 -30.22 2.42 7.65
CA SER A 40 -30.77 3.17 6.51
C SER A 40 -29.91 3.03 5.24
N PRO A 41 -29.83 1.83 4.64
CA PRO A 41 -28.87 1.53 3.58
C PRO A 41 -28.99 2.48 2.38
N GLY A 42 -27.92 3.22 2.08
CA GLY A 42 -27.84 4.11 0.92
C GLY A 42 -28.54 5.46 1.13
N VAL A 43 -28.89 5.78 2.37
CA VAL A 43 -29.51 7.05 2.76
C VAL A 43 -28.52 7.87 3.55
N PHE A 44 -28.28 9.12 3.14
CA PHE A 44 -27.53 10.06 3.96
C PHE A 44 -28.36 10.45 5.18
N ARG A 45 -27.70 10.65 6.31
CA ARG A 45 -28.37 11.09 7.54
C ARG A 45 -28.87 12.52 7.37
N GLU A 46 -29.94 12.88 8.08
CA GLU A 46 -30.43 14.26 8.13
C GLU A 46 -29.53 15.11 9.08
N PRO A 47 -29.28 16.39 8.75
CA PRO A 47 -28.65 17.31 9.68
C PRO A 47 -29.48 17.42 10.97
N LYS A 48 -28.82 17.47 12.11
CA LYS A 48 -29.45 17.75 13.41
C LYS A 48 -28.98 19.10 13.92
N PRO A 49 -29.71 20.20 13.64
CA PRO A 49 -29.30 21.56 14.00
C PRO A 49 -29.03 21.74 15.50
N GLU A 50 -29.71 20.98 16.34
CA GLU A 50 -29.56 20.98 17.80
C GLU A 50 -28.25 20.32 18.28
N PHE A 51 -27.57 19.57 17.41
CA PHE A 51 -26.26 18.97 17.66
C PHE A 51 -25.23 19.50 16.65
N PRO A 52 -24.71 20.72 16.82
CA PRO A 52 -23.75 21.33 15.91
C PRO A 52 -22.40 20.61 15.90
N HIS A 53 -22.18 19.55 16.69
CA HIS A 53 -21.02 18.69 16.49
C HIS A 53 -21.44 17.24 16.66
N TYR A 54 -21.35 16.45 15.59
CA TYR A 54 -21.45 15.00 15.72
C TYR A 54 -20.13 14.50 16.31
N MET A 55 -20.19 13.96 17.52
CA MET A 55 -19.03 13.41 18.21
C MET A 55 -19.15 11.88 18.25
N LYS A 56 -18.05 11.18 17.94
CA LYS A 56 -17.94 9.73 18.13
C LYS A 56 -16.85 9.42 19.14
N ASN A 57 -17.18 8.58 20.13
CA ASN A 57 -16.19 7.99 21.01
C ASN A 57 -15.52 6.82 20.27
N ARG A 58 -14.23 6.96 19.95
CA ARG A 58 -13.43 5.87 19.41
C ARG A 58 -13.03 4.94 20.54
N LYS A 59 -13.18 3.63 20.32
CA LYS A 59 -12.54 2.59 21.11
C LYS A 59 -11.63 1.81 20.16
N LEU A 60 -10.34 1.81 20.45
CA LEU A 60 -9.37 1.01 19.70
C LEU A 60 -9.48 -0.47 20.09
N GLU A 61 -9.18 -1.37 19.17
CA GLU A 61 -9.35 -2.81 19.32
C GLU A 61 -8.22 -3.47 20.11
N ALA A 62 -6.97 -3.07 19.85
CA ALA A 62 -5.78 -3.64 20.47
C ALA A 62 -5.42 -3.03 21.83
N GLY A 63 -6.11 -1.97 22.25
CA GLY A 63 -5.81 -1.24 23.47
C GLY A 63 -7.04 -0.72 24.21
N VAL A 64 -6.79 -0.07 25.35
CA VAL A 64 -7.84 0.58 26.16
C VAL A 64 -8.06 2.05 25.78
N THR A 65 -7.26 2.58 24.85
CA THR A 65 -7.33 3.98 24.42
C THR A 65 -8.70 4.30 23.85
N ARG A 66 -9.25 5.41 24.35
CA ARG A 66 -10.48 6.02 23.85
C ARG A 66 -10.21 7.50 23.63
N HIS A 67 -10.69 8.02 22.52
CA HIS A 67 -10.62 9.44 22.21
C HIS A 67 -11.88 9.88 21.50
N ARG A 68 -12.17 11.17 21.57
CA ARG A 68 -13.31 11.78 20.90
C ARG A 68 -12.92 12.32 19.54
N VAL A 69 -13.73 11.99 18.55
CA VAL A 69 -13.59 12.53 17.20
C VAL A 69 -14.79 13.42 16.92
N HIS A 70 -14.51 14.67 16.55
CA HIS A 70 -15.50 15.67 16.22
C HIS A 70 -15.65 15.76 14.69
N TYR A 71 -16.86 15.54 14.19
CA TYR A 71 -17.22 15.64 12.78
C TYR A 71 -18.04 16.90 12.52
N MET A 72 -18.07 17.33 11.25
CA MET A 72 -18.69 18.58 10.86
C MET A 72 -20.24 18.48 10.75
N PRO A 73 -21.00 19.46 11.28
CA PRO A 73 -22.47 19.53 11.16
C PRO A 73 -22.93 20.19 9.84
N HIS A 74 -23.17 19.45 8.77
CA HIS A 74 -23.59 20.09 7.50
C HIS A 74 -24.73 19.37 6.81
N ASP A 75 -25.26 20.05 5.79
CA ASP A 75 -25.84 19.42 4.62
C ASP A 75 -24.84 18.41 4.03
N PHE A 76 -25.09 17.13 4.36
CA PHE A 76 -24.25 16.01 3.95
C PHE A 76 -24.21 15.84 2.44
N ALA A 77 -25.34 16.08 1.76
CA ALA A 77 -25.42 15.92 0.31
C ALA A 77 -24.58 17.00 -0.38
N ALA A 78 -24.73 18.26 0.02
CA ALA A 78 -23.95 19.36 -0.53
C ALA A 78 -22.44 19.13 -0.31
N ARG A 79 -22.02 18.73 0.89
CA ARG A 79 -20.61 18.48 1.20
C ARG A 79 -20.05 17.30 0.40
N VAL A 80 -20.76 16.18 0.31
CA VAL A 80 -20.32 15.02 -0.47
C VAL A 80 -20.20 15.39 -1.96
N ASN A 81 -21.18 16.09 -2.51
CA ASN A 81 -21.15 16.55 -3.91
C ASN A 81 -19.97 17.49 -4.17
N GLN A 82 -19.69 18.42 -3.27
CA GLN A 82 -18.52 19.30 -3.37
C GLN A 82 -17.22 18.48 -3.43
N VAL A 83 -17.01 17.58 -2.47
CA VAL A 83 -15.77 16.78 -2.37
C VAL A 83 -15.57 15.89 -3.60
N LEU A 84 -16.63 15.24 -4.08
CA LEU A 84 -16.57 14.39 -5.27
C LEU A 84 -16.42 15.21 -6.57
N GLY A 85 -16.99 16.41 -6.63
CA GLY A 85 -16.79 17.36 -7.71
C GLY A 85 -15.33 17.84 -7.81
N GLU A 86 -14.71 18.19 -6.68
CA GLU A 86 -13.29 18.57 -6.61
C GLU A 86 -12.35 17.43 -7.05
N LEU A 87 -12.74 16.17 -6.81
CA LEU A 87 -11.97 15.02 -7.27
C LEU A 87 -11.96 14.93 -8.80
N GLY A 88 -13.11 15.10 -9.46
CA GLY A 88 -13.26 14.93 -10.91
C GLY A 88 -13.39 13.47 -11.39
N GLY A 89 -13.84 12.56 -10.51
CA GLY A 89 -14.00 11.14 -10.83
C GLY A 89 -12.69 10.44 -11.19
N VAL A 90 -12.74 9.49 -12.13
CA VAL A 90 -11.58 8.69 -12.56
C VAL A 90 -10.51 9.56 -13.24
N GLU A 91 -10.90 10.52 -14.07
CA GLU A 91 -9.97 11.42 -14.77
C GLU A 91 -9.16 12.28 -13.79
N GLY A 92 -9.69 12.53 -12.59
CA GLY A 92 -8.99 13.20 -11.52
C GLY A 92 -7.76 12.46 -10.97
N LEU A 93 -7.61 11.17 -11.30
CA LEU A 93 -6.50 10.33 -10.87
C LEU A 93 -5.72 9.73 -12.03
N ARG A 94 -6.34 9.52 -13.20
CA ARG A 94 -5.74 8.80 -14.31
C ARG A 94 -4.44 9.47 -14.76
N GLY A 95 -3.39 8.66 -14.92
CA GLY A 95 -2.10 9.12 -15.45
C GLY A 95 -1.26 9.94 -14.46
N LEU A 96 -1.70 10.11 -13.21
CA LEU A 96 -0.90 10.75 -12.18
C LEU A 96 0.29 9.86 -11.74
N LEU A 97 1.36 10.49 -11.26
CA LEU A 97 2.40 9.76 -10.55
C LEU A 97 1.84 9.18 -9.24
N LEU A 98 2.40 8.08 -8.74
CA LEU A 98 1.92 7.40 -7.52
C LEU A 98 1.83 8.36 -6.31
N GLU A 99 2.79 9.26 -6.14
CA GLU A 99 2.76 10.26 -5.06
C GLU A 99 1.57 11.22 -5.21
N GLN A 100 1.31 11.70 -6.42
CA GLN A 100 0.18 12.61 -6.70
C GLN A 100 -1.17 11.90 -6.54
N ALA A 101 -1.27 10.65 -7.00
CA ALA A 101 -2.46 9.81 -6.80
C ALA A 101 -2.69 9.54 -5.31
N THR A 102 -1.61 9.29 -4.54
CA THR A 102 -1.65 9.12 -3.08
C THR A 102 -2.19 10.37 -2.39
N ASP A 103 -1.70 11.55 -2.75
CA ASP A 103 -2.17 12.82 -2.19
C ASP A 103 -3.66 13.05 -2.47
N ARG A 104 -4.10 12.79 -3.71
CA ARG A 104 -5.50 12.95 -4.12
C ARG A 104 -6.42 11.96 -3.40
N LEU A 105 -6.03 10.69 -3.29
CA LEU A 105 -6.79 9.67 -2.57
C LEU A 105 -6.85 9.94 -1.06
N ALA A 106 -5.75 10.41 -0.47
CA ALA A 106 -5.72 10.77 0.96
C ALA A 106 -6.59 12.00 1.27
N LYS A 107 -6.56 13.02 0.40
CA LYS A 107 -7.47 14.16 0.51
C LYS A 107 -8.92 13.71 0.39
N LEU A 108 -9.28 12.97 -0.67
CA LEU A 108 -10.62 12.46 -0.92
C LEU A 108 -11.16 11.66 0.28
N TYR A 109 -10.39 10.67 0.74
CA TYR A 109 -10.83 9.79 1.82
C TYR A 109 -11.04 10.60 3.11
N GLY A 110 -10.10 11.46 3.48
CA GLY A 110 -10.22 12.29 4.68
C GLY A 110 -11.39 13.29 4.59
N ASP A 111 -11.62 13.88 3.42
CA ASP A 111 -12.72 14.84 3.21
C ASP A 111 -14.10 14.17 3.29
N LEU A 112 -14.24 12.97 2.73
CA LEU A 112 -15.47 12.18 2.81
C LEU A 112 -15.69 11.61 4.22
N ASP A 113 -14.65 11.16 4.92
CA ASP A 113 -14.79 10.65 6.29
C ASP A 113 -15.14 11.76 7.27
N HIS A 114 -14.62 12.98 7.04
CA HIS A 114 -15.00 14.17 7.78
C HIS A 114 -16.45 14.59 7.52
N ALA A 115 -16.94 14.45 6.28
CA ALA A 115 -18.36 14.66 5.96
C ALA A 115 -19.27 13.65 6.70
N HIS A 116 -18.80 12.41 6.82
CA HIS A 116 -19.44 11.33 7.59
C HIS A 116 -20.94 11.16 7.30
N PRO A 117 -21.34 11.00 6.02
CA PRO A 117 -22.73 11.20 5.60
C PRO A 117 -23.72 10.09 6.01
N PHE A 118 -23.25 8.91 6.42
CA PHE A 118 -24.12 7.78 6.81
C PHE A 118 -24.21 7.62 8.33
N VAL A 119 -25.28 6.99 8.80
CA VAL A 119 -25.51 6.69 10.24
C VAL A 119 -24.44 5.73 10.79
N GLU A 120 -24.15 4.68 10.03
CA GLU A 120 -23.09 3.70 10.33
C GLU A 120 -22.47 3.29 8.99
N GLY A 121 -21.25 2.74 9.01
CA GLY A 121 -20.69 2.13 7.81
C GLY A 121 -19.88 3.02 6.88
N ASN A 122 -19.67 4.29 7.25
CA ASN A 122 -18.85 5.24 6.50
C ASN A 122 -17.51 4.62 6.07
N SER A 123 -16.74 4.07 7.01
CA SER A 123 -15.41 3.54 6.72
C SER A 123 -15.39 2.35 5.76
N ARG A 124 -16.38 1.44 5.84
CA ARG A 124 -16.47 0.29 4.94
C ARG A 124 -16.81 0.74 3.52
N THR A 125 -17.77 1.64 3.41
CA THR A 125 -18.18 2.27 2.16
C THR A 125 -17.03 3.03 1.50
N LEU A 126 -16.32 3.88 2.25
CA LEU A 126 -15.22 4.69 1.71
C LEU A 126 -14.03 3.84 1.24
N ARG A 127 -13.71 2.76 1.94
CA ARG A 127 -12.66 1.83 1.47
C ARG A 127 -13.04 1.15 0.17
N SER A 128 -14.26 0.62 0.05
CA SER A 128 -14.75 0.02 -1.21
C SER A 128 -14.80 1.04 -2.35
N PHE A 129 -15.32 2.24 -2.08
CA PHE A 129 -15.42 3.33 -3.06
C PHE A 129 -14.04 3.76 -3.58
N THR A 130 -13.09 4.01 -2.68
CA THR A 130 -11.73 4.45 -3.05
C THR A 130 -10.92 3.33 -3.72
N ALA A 131 -11.11 2.07 -3.33
CA ALA A 131 -10.46 0.95 -4.01
C ALA A 131 -10.97 0.77 -5.44
N GLN A 132 -12.28 0.88 -5.68
CA GLN A 132 -12.86 0.83 -7.03
C GLN A 132 -12.41 2.02 -7.88
N LEU A 133 -12.39 3.23 -7.31
CA LEU A 133 -11.89 4.43 -7.97
C LEU A 133 -10.42 4.28 -8.41
N ALA A 134 -9.56 3.84 -7.49
CA ALA A 134 -8.16 3.60 -7.77
C ALA A 134 -7.99 2.58 -8.91
N LYS A 135 -8.75 1.47 -8.85
CA LYS A 135 -8.75 0.42 -9.87
C LYS A 135 -9.15 0.94 -11.26
N GLU A 136 -10.23 1.70 -11.36
CA GLU A 136 -10.65 2.29 -12.64
C GLU A 136 -9.69 3.37 -13.16
N ALA A 137 -8.88 3.97 -12.28
CA ALA A 137 -7.84 4.93 -12.64
C ALA A 137 -6.48 4.29 -12.99
N GLY A 138 -6.34 2.96 -12.90
CA GLY A 138 -5.10 2.24 -13.24
C GLY A 138 -4.16 1.96 -12.05
N TYR A 139 -4.69 2.03 -10.82
CA TYR A 139 -3.97 1.73 -9.59
C TYR A 139 -4.60 0.57 -8.82
N ARG A 140 -3.85 -0.06 -7.93
CA ARG A 140 -4.38 -0.97 -6.91
C ARG A 140 -4.19 -0.34 -5.54
N LEU A 141 -5.30 -0.09 -4.85
CA LEU A 141 -5.30 0.37 -3.45
C LEU A 141 -5.73 -0.79 -2.55
N ASP A 142 -4.78 -1.39 -1.83
CA ASP A 142 -5.01 -2.57 -1.00
C ASP A 142 -5.22 -2.22 0.47
N TRP A 143 -6.48 -2.21 0.91
CA TRP A 143 -6.81 -1.98 2.32
C TRP A 143 -6.63 -3.23 3.21
N GLY A 144 -6.34 -4.40 2.64
CA GLY A 144 -6.20 -5.65 3.37
C GLY A 144 -5.07 -5.61 4.39
N THR A 145 -3.93 -5.00 4.03
CA THR A 145 -2.79 -4.84 4.95
C THR A 145 -3.12 -3.95 6.15
N THR A 146 -3.91 -2.88 5.92
CA THR A 146 -4.37 -1.95 6.97
C THR A 146 -5.55 -2.49 7.79
N THR A 147 -6.08 -3.67 7.45
CA THR A 147 -7.22 -4.28 8.16
C THR A 147 -6.98 -5.71 8.62
N ALA A 148 -5.76 -6.22 8.43
CA ALA A 148 -5.36 -7.60 8.68
C ALA A 148 -5.55 -8.05 10.14
N ASN A 149 -5.31 -7.15 11.10
CA ASN A 149 -5.40 -7.45 12.53
C ASN A 149 -5.80 -6.19 13.33
N ALA A 150 -6.00 -6.35 14.64
CA ALA A 150 -6.44 -5.26 15.51
C ALA A 150 -5.46 -4.06 15.48
N LEU A 151 -4.15 -4.31 15.45
CA LEU A 151 -3.12 -3.26 15.44
C LEU A 151 -3.16 -2.43 14.15
N SER A 152 -3.22 -3.08 13.00
CA SER A 152 -3.31 -2.41 11.69
C SER A 152 -4.63 -1.65 11.53
N ARG A 153 -5.76 -2.21 12.03
CA ARG A 153 -7.05 -1.52 12.07
C ARG A 153 -7.01 -0.27 12.94
N ASP A 154 -6.39 -0.36 14.11
CA ASP A 154 -6.21 0.78 15.01
C ASP A 154 -5.34 1.85 14.40
N GLU A 155 -4.25 1.48 13.72
CA GLU A 155 -3.39 2.42 13.00
C GLU A 155 -4.19 3.19 11.93
N LEU A 156 -5.00 2.49 11.13
CA LEU A 156 -5.88 3.13 10.15
C LEU A 156 -6.92 4.04 10.80
N TYR A 157 -7.52 3.61 11.90
CA TYR A 157 -8.52 4.40 12.63
C TYR A 157 -7.90 5.67 13.22
N ILE A 158 -6.73 5.58 13.83
CA ILE A 158 -5.98 6.73 14.32
C ILE A 158 -5.66 7.69 13.18
N ALA A 159 -5.05 7.21 12.10
CA ALA A 159 -4.64 8.02 10.97
C ALA A 159 -5.80 8.81 10.36
N ARG A 160 -6.96 8.17 10.25
CA ARG A 160 -8.20 8.78 9.79
C ARG A 160 -8.76 9.78 10.78
N ASP A 161 -8.81 9.44 12.06
CA ASP A 161 -9.36 10.31 13.10
C ASP A 161 -8.50 11.58 13.26
N VAL A 162 -7.18 11.48 13.12
CA VAL A 162 -6.25 12.63 13.01
C VAL A 162 -6.61 13.48 11.78
N ALA A 163 -6.78 12.86 10.61
CA ALA A 163 -7.13 13.56 9.38
C ALA A 163 -8.49 14.27 9.46
N VAL A 164 -9.48 13.68 10.14
CA VAL A 164 -10.78 14.29 10.44
C VAL A 164 -10.58 15.48 11.39
N THR A 165 -9.84 15.29 12.47
CA THR A 165 -9.61 16.32 13.49
C THR A 165 -8.92 17.56 12.91
N GLN A 166 -7.93 17.37 12.03
CA GLN A 166 -7.26 18.47 11.31
C GLN A 166 -8.21 19.25 10.40
N ARG A 167 -9.26 18.62 9.87
CA ARG A 167 -10.29 19.29 9.05
C ARG A 167 -11.31 20.02 9.91
N THR A 168 -11.67 19.44 11.05
CA THR A 168 -12.59 20.05 12.02
C THR A 168 -11.96 21.27 12.70
N PHE A 169 -10.66 21.21 13.00
CA PHE A 169 -9.91 22.28 13.64
C PHE A 169 -8.63 22.63 12.85
N PRO A 170 -8.77 23.34 11.70
CA PRO A 170 -7.62 23.70 10.87
C PRO A 170 -6.59 24.53 11.63
N GLY A 171 -5.31 24.15 11.51
CA GLY A 171 -4.20 24.85 12.17
C GLY A 171 -4.18 24.74 13.69
N LEU A 172 -4.91 23.79 14.28
CA LEU A 172 -4.88 23.55 15.72
C LEU A 172 -3.50 23.06 16.17
N ASP A 173 -2.82 23.89 16.96
CA ASP A 173 -1.51 23.60 17.56
C ASP A 173 -1.59 23.66 19.10
N MET A 174 -0.48 23.36 19.77
CA MET A 174 -0.40 23.37 21.23
C MET A 174 -0.77 24.73 21.81
N LYS A 175 -0.30 25.83 21.20
CA LYS A 175 -0.50 27.18 21.72
C LYS A 175 -1.97 27.54 21.71
N ARG A 176 -2.65 27.31 20.58
CA ARG A 176 -4.11 27.52 20.46
C ARG A 176 -4.86 26.59 21.41
N ALA A 177 -4.50 25.32 21.48
CA ALA A 177 -5.21 24.34 22.31
C ALA A 177 -5.11 24.64 23.81
N MET A 178 -3.99 25.21 24.29
CA MET A 178 -3.83 25.56 25.71
C MET A 178 -4.44 26.92 26.07
N ALA A 179 -4.71 27.78 25.09
CA ALA A 179 -5.25 29.12 25.30
C ALA A 179 -6.75 29.24 24.98
N THR A 180 -7.38 28.19 24.48
CA THR A 180 -8.78 28.19 24.04
C THR A 180 -9.73 27.87 25.19
N ASP A 181 -10.86 28.58 25.27
CA ASP A 181 -11.99 28.23 26.14
C ASP A 181 -12.88 27.12 25.52
N ASN A 182 -12.63 26.77 24.26
CA ASN A 182 -13.36 25.71 23.58
C ASN A 182 -12.82 24.33 23.99
N ARG A 183 -13.55 23.67 24.88
CA ARG A 183 -13.21 22.33 25.38
C ARG A 183 -13.04 21.28 24.26
N ALA A 184 -13.75 21.42 23.14
CA ALA A 184 -13.62 20.51 22.00
C ALA A 184 -12.26 20.68 21.29
N GLU A 185 -11.76 21.91 21.14
CA GLU A 185 -10.42 22.17 20.59
C GLU A 185 -9.33 21.61 21.52
N TYR A 186 -9.44 21.84 22.83
CA TYR A 186 -8.49 21.29 23.79
C TYR A 186 -8.40 19.76 23.70
N PHE A 187 -9.54 19.07 23.73
CA PHE A 187 -9.55 17.60 23.67
C PHE A 187 -9.16 17.06 22.30
N ALA A 188 -9.55 17.72 21.21
CA ALA A 188 -9.09 17.37 19.87
C ALA A 188 -7.55 17.38 19.78
N TYR A 189 -6.91 18.38 20.37
CA TYR A 189 -5.45 18.42 20.42
C TYR A 189 -4.88 17.33 21.32
N VAL A 190 -5.31 17.27 22.59
CA VAL A 190 -4.68 16.38 23.59
C VAL A 190 -4.94 14.90 23.30
N GLU A 191 -6.19 14.53 22.99
CA GLU A 191 -6.59 13.13 22.82
C GLU A 191 -6.26 12.56 21.44
N VAL A 192 -6.14 13.42 20.42
CA VAL A 192 -5.95 12.98 19.02
C VAL A 192 -4.63 13.48 18.45
N LEU A 193 -4.46 14.79 18.27
CA LEU A 193 -3.31 15.33 17.54
C LEU A 193 -1.98 15.07 18.27
N ALA A 194 -1.89 15.42 19.55
CA ALA A 194 -0.69 15.23 20.36
C ALA A 194 -0.46 13.75 20.71
N ALA A 195 -1.50 13.03 21.12
CA ALA A 195 -1.43 11.61 21.47
C ALA A 195 -0.96 10.72 20.31
N HIS A 196 -1.20 11.15 19.07
CA HIS A 196 -0.91 10.36 17.88
C HIS A 196 0.06 11.04 16.90
N ALA A 197 0.76 12.10 17.32
CA ALA A 197 1.69 12.87 16.47
C ALA A 197 2.81 12.02 15.82
N LYS A 198 3.16 10.89 16.44
CA LYS A 198 4.20 9.96 15.93
C LYS A 198 3.64 8.77 15.15
N LYS A 199 2.31 8.68 15.00
CA LYS A 199 1.66 7.60 14.25
C LYS A 199 1.63 7.95 12.76
N PRO A 200 1.60 6.95 11.86
CA PRO A 200 1.47 7.21 10.44
C PRO A 200 0.22 8.02 10.11
N THR A 201 0.37 8.94 9.19
CA THR A 201 -0.71 9.73 8.60
C THR A 201 -1.53 8.90 7.63
N LEU A 202 -2.75 9.35 7.34
CA LEU A 202 -3.62 8.69 6.35
C LEU A 202 -2.94 8.63 4.97
N ARG A 203 -2.20 9.68 4.60
CA ARG A 203 -1.40 9.74 3.37
C ARG A 203 -0.35 8.63 3.32
N GLU A 204 0.44 8.47 4.38
CA GLU A 204 1.48 7.44 4.44
C GLU A 204 0.90 6.03 4.36
N LEU A 205 -0.24 5.78 5.01
CA LEU A 205 -0.91 4.47 4.92
C LEU A 205 -1.43 4.19 3.51
N ILE A 206 -2.01 5.18 2.84
CA ILE A 206 -2.45 5.05 1.44
C ILE A 206 -1.24 4.84 0.54
N GLY A 207 -0.15 5.58 0.71
CA GLY A 207 1.07 5.43 -0.10
C GLY A 207 1.71 4.04 0.04
N ARG A 208 1.67 3.44 1.24
CA ARG A 208 2.10 2.04 1.46
C ARG A 208 1.21 1.01 0.78
N SER A 209 -0.06 1.38 0.54
CA SER A 209 -1.11 0.48 0.04
C SER A 209 -1.42 0.68 -1.45
N LEU A 210 -0.92 1.76 -2.06
CA LEU A 210 -1.18 2.13 -3.44
C LEU A 210 -0.06 1.66 -4.35
N THR A 211 -0.42 0.94 -5.41
CA THR A 211 0.51 0.48 -6.45
C THR A 211 -0.09 0.73 -7.83
N LEU A 212 0.71 0.65 -8.90
CA LEU A 212 0.15 0.62 -10.25
C LEU A 212 -0.53 -0.72 -10.50
N ASP A 213 -1.70 -0.72 -11.14
CA ASP A 213 -2.40 -1.96 -11.48
C ASP A 213 -1.52 -2.83 -12.40
N GLY A 214 -1.31 -4.09 -12.02
CA GLY A 214 -0.37 -5.01 -12.66
C GLY A 214 1.04 -5.09 -12.05
N SER A 215 1.48 -4.11 -11.24
CA SER A 215 2.83 -4.11 -10.65
C SER A 215 3.05 -5.22 -9.60
N GLU A 216 2.00 -5.67 -8.89
CA GLU A 216 2.10 -6.80 -7.96
C GLU A 216 2.26 -8.15 -8.67
N ARG A 217 1.65 -8.33 -9.85
CA ARG A 217 1.90 -9.52 -10.68
C ARG A 217 3.36 -9.55 -11.16
N VAL A 218 3.91 -8.39 -11.51
CA VAL A 218 5.32 -8.26 -11.89
C VAL A 218 6.23 -8.55 -10.70
N LYS A 219 5.98 -7.97 -9.52
CA LYS A 219 6.76 -8.23 -8.30
C LYS A 219 6.70 -9.69 -7.83
N SER A 220 5.52 -10.29 -7.81
CA SER A 220 5.34 -11.70 -7.42
C SER A 220 5.98 -12.65 -8.44
N ALA A 221 5.87 -12.38 -9.73
CA ALA A 221 6.58 -13.13 -10.78
C ALA A 221 8.11 -13.00 -10.64
N GLN A 222 8.63 -11.80 -10.34
CA GLN A 222 10.06 -11.58 -10.11
C GLN A 222 10.57 -12.32 -8.86
N LEU A 223 9.83 -12.29 -7.75
CA LEU A 223 10.15 -13.03 -6.53
C LEU A 223 10.14 -14.55 -6.77
N GLY A 224 9.16 -15.06 -7.51
CA GLY A 224 9.10 -16.47 -7.89
C GLY A 224 10.28 -16.89 -8.77
N ALA A 225 10.59 -16.08 -9.79
CA ALA A 225 11.72 -16.31 -10.69
C ALA A 225 13.08 -16.27 -9.97
N LEU A 226 13.23 -15.39 -8.97
CA LEU A 226 14.44 -15.34 -8.14
C LEU A 226 14.56 -16.58 -7.23
N GLY A 227 13.45 -17.04 -6.63
CA GLY A 227 13.41 -18.25 -5.83
C GLY A 227 13.83 -19.50 -6.61
N GLU A 228 13.31 -19.66 -7.83
CA GLU A 228 13.71 -20.75 -8.75
C GLU A 228 15.21 -20.71 -9.06
N ALA A 229 15.75 -19.52 -9.33
CA ALA A 229 17.17 -19.33 -9.59
C ALA A 229 18.06 -19.65 -8.38
N GLU A 230 17.62 -19.31 -7.16
CA GLU A 230 18.34 -19.69 -5.95
C GLU A 230 18.38 -21.19 -5.72
N GLU A 231 17.24 -21.88 -5.90
CA GLU A 231 17.17 -23.33 -5.75
C GLU A 231 18.08 -24.03 -6.76
N ARG A 232 18.01 -23.61 -8.02
CA ARG A 232 18.87 -24.15 -9.08
C ARG A 232 20.34 -23.93 -8.78
N ALA A 233 20.72 -22.76 -8.26
CA ALA A 233 22.09 -22.47 -7.87
C ALA A 233 22.58 -23.37 -6.73
N ARG A 234 21.74 -23.60 -5.69
CA ARG A 234 22.10 -24.51 -4.58
C ARG A 234 22.32 -25.94 -5.07
N GLN A 235 21.49 -26.43 -6.00
CA GLN A 235 21.66 -27.75 -6.61
C GLN A 235 22.99 -27.84 -7.39
N LEU A 236 23.33 -26.81 -8.18
CA LEU A 236 24.57 -26.78 -8.96
C LEU A 236 25.83 -26.67 -8.09
N LEU A 237 25.73 -26.06 -6.90
CA LEU A 237 26.84 -25.96 -5.96
C LEU A 237 27.03 -27.26 -5.16
N GLY A 238 25.97 -28.04 -4.95
CA GLY A 238 26.03 -29.36 -4.33
C GLY A 238 26.53 -29.36 -2.88
N LYS A 239 26.48 -28.19 -2.20
CA LYS A 239 26.93 -28.02 -0.82
C LYS A 239 25.82 -27.50 0.08
N GLU A 240 25.65 -28.17 1.21
CA GLU A 240 24.79 -27.71 2.29
C GLU A 240 25.35 -26.40 2.88
N GLY A 241 24.53 -25.35 2.95
CA GLY A 241 24.97 -24.02 3.38
C GLY A 241 25.61 -23.13 2.30
N ALA A 242 25.41 -23.45 1.02
CA ALA A 242 25.83 -22.58 -0.09
C ALA A 242 25.19 -21.18 0.00
N GLN A 243 26.03 -20.14 -0.12
CA GLN A 243 25.58 -18.76 -0.15
C GLN A 243 25.19 -18.36 -1.57
N VAL A 244 23.89 -18.15 -1.81
CA VAL A 244 23.37 -17.66 -3.08
C VAL A 244 22.78 -16.26 -2.86
N ARG A 245 23.14 -15.31 -3.74
CA ARG A 245 22.65 -13.92 -3.66
C ARG A 245 22.37 -13.37 -5.05
N ALA A 246 21.42 -12.45 -5.17
CA ALA A 246 21.26 -11.65 -6.37
C ALA A 246 22.42 -10.65 -6.51
N ALA A 247 22.84 -10.36 -7.74
CA ALA A 247 23.81 -9.31 -8.02
C ALA A 247 23.26 -7.93 -7.61
N SER A 248 24.09 -7.07 -7.03
CA SER A 248 23.68 -5.74 -6.57
C SER A 248 23.57 -4.70 -7.68
N GLY A 249 23.66 -5.10 -8.95
CA GLY A 249 23.67 -4.19 -10.11
C GLY A 249 24.91 -3.28 -10.20
N ALA A 250 25.91 -3.52 -9.35
CA ALA A 250 27.15 -2.77 -9.25
C ALA A 250 28.30 -3.70 -8.85
N GLY A 251 29.54 -3.32 -9.17
CA GLY A 251 30.74 -4.09 -8.81
C GLY A 251 31.21 -5.06 -9.89
N ILE A 252 32.17 -5.91 -9.53
CA ILE A 252 32.79 -6.89 -10.42
C ILE A 252 32.65 -8.27 -9.78
N TYR A 253 32.14 -9.22 -10.54
CA TYR A 253 31.98 -10.61 -10.15
C TYR A 253 32.83 -11.50 -11.05
N VAL A 254 33.75 -12.26 -10.45
CA VAL A 254 34.72 -13.10 -11.18
C VAL A 254 34.44 -14.56 -10.86
N GLY A 255 34.27 -15.38 -11.90
CA GLY A 255 33.91 -16.78 -11.74
C GLY A 255 33.39 -17.41 -13.02
N ALA A 256 32.86 -18.61 -12.90
CA ALA A 256 32.29 -19.36 -14.03
C ALA A 256 30.76 -19.32 -14.01
N ILE A 257 30.14 -19.14 -15.17
CA ILE A 257 28.70 -19.35 -15.34
C ILE A 257 28.45 -20.86 -15.31
N VAL A 258 27.86 -21.35 -14.23
CA VAL A 258 27.66 -22.80 -13.99
C VAL A 258 26.26 -23.27 -14.36
N GLY A 259 25.35 -22.35 -14.64
CA GLY A 259 24.01 -22.66 -15.08
C GLY A 259 23.15 -21.43 -15.31
N GLU A 260 21.89 -21.66 -15.62
CA GLU A 260 20.91 -20.63 -15.91
C GLU A 260 19.49 -21.09 -15.54
N THR A 261 18.60 -20.13 -15.39
CA THR A 261 17.13 -20.29 -15.43
C THR A 261 16.57 -19.46 -16.57
N PRO A 262 15.26 -19.45 -16.85
CA PRO A 262 14.69 -18.59 -17.89
C PRO A 262 15.04 -17.10 -17.75
N THR A 263 15.27 -16.63 -16.51
CA THR A 263 15.46 -15.20 -16.20
C THR A 263 16.85 -14.85 -15.65
N HIS A 264 17.62 -15.82 -15.12
CA HIS A 264 18.90 -15.54 -14.46
C HIS A 264 20.06 -16.39 -14.99
N TRP A 265 21.25 -15.80 -15.02
CA TRP A 265 22.53 -16.51 -15.07
C TRP A 265 23.01 -16.83 -13.66
N ILE A 266 23.63 -18.00 -13.47
CA ILE A 266 24.18 -18.44 -12.18
C ILE A 266 25.71 -18.44 -12.30
N GLN A 267 26.36 -17.46 -11.69
CA GLN A 267 27.82 -17.37 -11.65
C GLN A 267 28.35 -17.94 -10.33
N ARG A 268 29.22 -18.95 -10.40
CA ARG A 268 29.95 -19.47 -9.24
C ARG A 268 31.24 -18.69 -9.02
N LEU A 269 31.32 -17.99 -7.89
CA LEU A 269 32.50 -17.25 -7.46
C LEU A 269 33.47 -18.12 -6.66
N SER A 270 32.93 -19.06 -5.89
CA SER A 270 33.69 -19.99 -5.06
C SER A 270 32.95 -21.32 -4.94
N PRO A 271 33.56 -22.39 -4.37
CA PRO A 271 32.85 -23.65 -4.12
C PRO A 271 31.59 -23.52 -3.25
N ASN A 272 31.41 -22.41 -2.52
CA ASN A 272 30.26 -22.20 -1.63
C ASN A 272 29.49 -20.90 -1.93
N THR A 273 29.77 -20.22 -3.04
CA THR A 273 29.16 -18.91 -3.34
C THR A 273 28.74 -18.80 -4.80
N ALA A 274 27.47 -18.47 -5.01
CA ALA A 274 26.92 -18.16 -6.32
C ALA A 274 26.22 -16.80 -6.32
N ILE A 275 26.31 -16.11 -7.45
CA ILE A 275 25.62 -14.86 -7.72
C ILE A 275 24.63 -15.07 -8.87
N LEU A 276 23.42 -14.58 -8.69
CA LEU A 276 22.36 -14.59 -9.69
C LEU A 276 22.34 -13.27 -10.43
N HIS A 277 22.43 -13.32 -11.76
CA HIS A 277 22.42 -12.15 -12.61
C HIS A 277 21.21 -12.16 -13.52
N ASP A 278 20.43 -11.07 -13.54
CA ASP A 278 19.29 -10.95 -14.46
C ASP A 278 19.77 -10.94 -15.92
N LYS A 279 19.21 -11.83 -16.74
CA LYS A 279 19.49 -11.95 -18.18
C LYS A 279 19.12 -10.69 -18.96
N ALA A 280 18.16 -9.91 -18.49
CA ALA A 280 17.74 -8.67 -19.14
C ALA A 280 18.85 -7.60 -19.12
N VAL A 281 19.80 -7.70 -18.18
CA VAL A 281 20.88 -6.71 -18.02
C VAL A 281 22.27 -7.28 -18.23
N VAL A 282 22.39 -8.60 -18.44
CA VAL A 282 23.65 -9.29 -18.70
C VAL A 282 23.71 -9.86 -20.10
N THR A 283 24.68 -9.39 -20.89
CA THR A 283 24.93 -9.84 -22.26
C THR A 283 26.20 -10.67 -22.38
N GLY A 284 26.26 -11.54 -23.39
CA GLY A 284 27.47 -12.30 -23.74
C GLY A 284 27.84 -13.45 -22.79
N ALA A 285 26.97 -13.80 -21.84
CA ALA A 285 27.17 -14.93 -20.94
C ALA A 285 26.61 -16.23 -21.54
N ALA A 286 27.34 -17.33 -21.35
CA ALA A 286 26.89 -18.68 -21.65
C ALA A 286 27.37 -19.66 -20.58
N VAL A 287 26.60 -20.73 -20.35
CA VAL A 287 26.98 -21.79 -19.40
C VAL A 287 28.31 -22.42 -19.81
N GLY A 288 29.21 -22.56 -18.84
CA GLY A 288 30.58 -23.07 -19.03
C GLY A 288 31.63 -21.98 -19.23
N GLN A 289 31.25 -20.72 -19.45
CA GLN A 289 32.21 -19.63 -19.61
C GLN A 289 32.74 -19.14 -18.26
N ALA A 290 34.06 -18.96 -18.19
CA ALA A 290 34.73 -18.31 -17.06
C ALA A 290 35.13 -16.88 -17.44
N GLY A 291 34.87 -15.93 -16.54
CA GLY A 291 35.13 -14.53 -16.83
C GLY A 291 34.76 -13.59 -15.70
N SER A 292 34.78 -12.30 -16.01
CA SER A 292 34.39 -11.24 -15.11
C SER A 292 33.18 -10.48 -15.64
N LEU A 293 32.11 -10.40 -14.84
CA LEU A 293 30.98 -9.50 -15.06
C LEU A 293 31.24 -8.20 -14.31
N ARG A 294 31.40 -7.10 -15.05
CA ARG A 294 31.54 -5.76 -14.48
C ARG A 294 30.29 -4.95 -14.80
N TYR A 295 29.59 -4.51 -13.76
CA TYR A 295 28.40 -3.67 -13.93
C TYR A 295 28.80 -2.21 -14.20
N ARG A 296 28.21 -1.62 -15.25
CA ARG A 296 28.24 -0.21 -15.62
C ARG A 296 26.83 0.22 -15.97
N ASP A 297 26.34 1.27 -15.30
CA ASP A 297 24.99 1.81 -15.49
C ASP A 297 23.89 0.74 -15.41
N GLY A 298 24.04 -0.22 -14.46
CA GLY A 298 23.09 -1.30 -14.23
C GLY A 298 23.14 -2.45 -15.24
N ARG A 299 24.03 -2.42 -16.24
CA ARG A 299 24.26 -3.50 -17.22
C ARG A 299 25.63 -4.12 -17.05
N ALA A 300 25.80 -5.38 -17.43
CA ALA A 300 27.10 -6.05 -17.44
C ALA A 300 27.28 -6.90 -18.69
N GLU A 301 28.53 -7.02 -19.12
CA GLU A 301 28.93 -7.93 -20.19
C GLU A 301 29.98 -8.88 -19.64
N LEU A 302 29.89 -10.18 -19.99
CA LEU A 302 30.85 -11.16 -19.54
C LEU A 302 32.15 -11.02 -20.36
N ALA A 303 33.19 -10.48 -19.72
CA ALA A 303 34.52 -10.47 -20.31
C ALA A 303 35.23 -11.81 -20.03
N PRO A 304 35.74 -12.53 -21.05
CA PRO A 304 36.43 -13.79 -20.85
C PRO A 304 37.69 -13.63 -19.99
N GLY A 305 37.85 -14.52 -19.01
CA GLY A 305 39.05 -14.58 -18.17
C GLY A 305 40.19 -15.30 -18.88
N LYS A 306 41.45 -14.91 -18.60
CA LYS A 306 42.60 -15.75 -18.97
C LYS A 306 42.48 -17.10 -18.24
N GLU A 307 42.67 -18.21 -18.96
CA GLU A 307 42.69 -19.56 -18.40
C GLU A 307 43.59 -19.60 -17.15
N VAL A 308 43.05 -20.06 -16.02
CA VAL A 308 43.89 -20.50 -14.90
C VAL A 308 44.56 -21.79 -15.38
N GLY A 309 45.86 -21.68 -15.65
CA GLY A 309 46.66 -22.73 -16.28
C GLY A 309 46.54 -24.08 -15.58
N LYS A 310 46.60 -25.13 -16.39
CA LYS A 310 46.87 -26.52 -15.99
C LYS A 310 47.97 -26.57 -14.91
N ALA A 311 47.62 -27.02 -13.72
CA ALA A 311 48.58 -27.49 -12.73
C ALA A 311 48.57 -29.03 -12.71
N ARG A 312 49.42 -29.59 -13.58
CA ARG A 312 50.21 -30.82 -13.46
C ARG A 312 49.52 -32.10 -13.01
N ASP A 313 49.17 -32.92 -14.00
CA ASP A 313 49.51 -34.35 -13.96
C ASP A 313 51.03 -34.50 -13.79
N GLY A 314 51.42 -35.21 -12.73
CA GLY A 314 52.78 -35.66 -12.46
C GLY A 314 52.71 -36.99 -11.73
N LEU A 315 52.68 -38.07 -12.52
CA LEU A 315 52.75 -39.46 -12.06
C LEU A 315 54.18 -39.85 -11.63
N SER A 316 54.23 -40.66 -10.57
CA SER A 316 55.28 -41.64 -10.16
C SER A 316 56.66 -41.09 -9.79
N ARG A 317 57.26 -41.48 -8.66
CA ARG A 317 57.62 -42.84 -8.22
C ARG A 317 57.70 -42.92 -6.70
#